data_AF-X1B5N4-F1
#
_entry.id   AF-X1B5N4-F1
#
_cell.length_a   1.000
_cell.length_b   1.000
_cell.length_c   1.000
_cell.angle_alpha   90.00
_cell.angle_beta   90.00
_cell.angle_gamma   90.00
#
_symmetry.space_group_name_H-M   'P 1'
#
loop_
_entity.id
_entity.type
_entity.pdbx_description
1 polymer ?
#
loop_
_entity_poly.entity_id
_entity_poly.type
_entity_poly.pdbx_seq_one_letter_code
_entity_poly.pdbx_strand_id
1 'polypeptide(L)' 'MTKNSEKNILVIMGNGPSLKGVDFTLFQQCDTFGLNSAYRTYDKLDFYPTYFGCFDFVVCNHHKDNFAKLVLNS' A
#
# COMPACT_ATOMS: atom_id res chain seq x y z
N MET A 1 -23.30 -0.61 -16.67
CA MET A 1 -22.09 -0.62 -15.82
C MET A 1 -22.54 -0.80 -14.38
N THR A 2 -22.45 -2.02 -13.89
CA THR A 2 -22.86 -2.40 -12.53
C THR A 2 -21.95 -1.69 -11.52
N LYS A 3 -22.54 -0.94 -10.59
CA LYS A 3 -21.84 -0.50 -9.38
C LYS A 3 -21.30 -1.77 -8.69
N ASN A 4 -19.98 -1.95 -8.63
CA ASN A 4 -19.39 -2.97 -7.78
C ASN A 4 -19.79 -2.68 -6.33
N SER A 5 -20.19 -3.72 -5.61
CA SER A 5 -20.60 -3.68 -4.20
C SER A 5 -19.63 -2.86 -3.34
N GLU A 6 -20.16 -2.03 -2.46
CA GLU A 6 -19.41 -1.09 -1.62
C GLU A 6 -18.29 -1.80 -0.84
N LYS A 7 -17.04 -1.37 -1.08
CA LYS A 7 -15.89 -1.78 -0.28
C LYS A 7 -16.02 -1.17 1.12
N ASN A 8 -16.63 -1.90 2.04
CA ASN A 8 -16.95 -1.43 3.39
C ASN A 8 -15.81 -1.61 4.42
N ILE A 9 -14.70 -2.24 4.01
CA ILE A 9 -13.57 -2.54 4.90
C ILE A 9 -12.30 -1.94 4.32
N LEU A 10 -11.63 -1.12 5.14
CA LEU A 10 -10.29 -0.59 4.88
C LEU A 10 -9.28 -1.32 5.77
N VAL A 11 -8.30 -1.97 5.15
CA VAL A 11 -7.18 -2.60 5.85
C VAL A 11 -5.98 -1.65 5.82
N ILE A 12 -5.59 -1.12 6.97
CA ILE A 12 -4.44 -0.24 7.12
C ILE A 12 -3.23 -1.05 7.56
N MET A 13 -2.17 -1.00 6.76
CA MET A 13 -0.99 -1.84 6.92
C MET A 13 0.22 -0.98 7.30
N GLY A 14 0.75 -1.22 8.51
CA GLY A 14 2.06 -0.73 8.91
C GLY A 14 3.20 -1.51 8.27
N ASN A 15 4.43 -1.23 8.70
CA ASN A 15 5.66 -1.87 8.18
C ASN A 15 6.30 -2.86 9.17
N GLY A 16 5.53 -3.29 10.16
CA GLY A 16 6.05 -4.13 11.25
C GLY A 16 6.36 -5.55 10.80
N PRO A 17 7.25 -6.27 11.51
CA PRO A 17 7.51 -7.70 11.28
C PRO A 17 6.26 -8.58 11.38
N SER A 18 5.18 -8.11 12.01
CA SER A 18 3.89 -8.80 12.09
C SER A 18 3.22 -9.01 10.73
N LEU A 19 3.61 -8.27 9.69
CA LEU A 19 3.16 -8.53 8.32
C LEU A 19 3.87 -9.73 7.69
N LYS A 20 4.95 -10.24 8.29
CA LYS A 20 5.69 -11.38 7.76
C LYS A 20 4.81 -12.63 7.82
N GLY A 21 4.53 -13.20 6.65
CA GLY A 21 3.69 -14.41 6.53
C GLY A 21 2.19 -14.13 6.45
N VAL A 22 1.76 -12.86 6.40
CA VAL A 22 0.38 -12.53 6.05
C VAL A 22 0.14 -12.86 4.58
N ASP A 23 -0.98 -13.55 4.31
CA ASP A 23 -1.46 -13.79 2.96
C ASP A 23 -2.25 -12.56 2.47
N PHE A 24 -1.68 -11.81 1.54
CA PHE A 24 -2.28 -10.59 1.00
C PHE A 24 -3.45 -10.87 0.04
N THR A 25 -3.63 -12.11 -0.42
CA THR A 25 -4.78 -12.47 -1.27
C THR A 25 -6.11 -12.34 -0.52
N LEU A 26 -6.07 -12.41 0.81
CA LEU A 26 -7.22 -12.16 1.69
C LEU A 26 -7.81 -10.75 1.54
N PHE A 27 -7.03 -9.79 1.03
CA PHE A 27 -7.45 -8.40 0.92
C PHE A 27 -7.98 -8.00 -0.46
N GLN A 28 -8.11 -8.95 -1.41
CA GLN A 28 -8.56 -8.67 -2.78
C GLN A 28 -9.94 -7.99 -2.86
N GLN A 29 -10.81 -8.21 -1.87
CA GLN A 29 -12.16 -7.63 -1.80
C GLN A 29 -12.25 -6.38 -0.89
N CYS A 30 -11.12 -5.95 -0.31
CA CYS A 30 -11.07 -4.79 0.58
C CYS A 30 -10.42 -3.59 -0.12
N ASP A 31 -10.58 -2.41 0.48
CA ASP A 31 -9.62 -1.34 0.25
C ASP A 31 -8.43 -1.53 1.18
N THR A 32 -7.26 -1.13 0.71
CA THR A 32 -6.01 -1.32 1.45
C THR A 32 -5.19 -0.04 1.46
N PHE A 33 -4.53 0.23 2.59
CA PHE A 33 -3.70 1.42 2.78
C PHE A 33 -2.29 1.00 3.20
N GLY A 34 -1.30 1.27 2.35
CA GLY A 34 0.11 1.06 2.66
C GLY A 34 0.81 2.34 3.13
N LEU A 35 1.72 2.20 4.10
CA LEU A 35 2.32 3.36 4.77
C LEU A 35 3.83 3.46 4.58
N ASN A 36 4.32 4.70 4.50
CA ASN A 36 5.74 5.07 4.59
C ASN A 36 6.63 4.26 3.65
N SER A 37 7.48 3.37 4.19
CA SER A 37 8.44 2.62 3.40
C SER A 37 7.96 1.24 2.92
N ALA A 38 6.66 0.96 3.03
CA ALA A 38 6.02 -0.26 2.55
C ALA A 38 6.27 -0.52 1.06
N TYR A 39 6.36 0.55 0.25
CA TYR A 39 6.52 0.46 -1.21
C TYR A 39 7.70 -0.40 -1.68
N ARG A 40 8.73 -0.55 -0.84
CA ARG A 40 9.92 -1.35 -1.14
C ARG A 40 9.64 -2.85 -1.30
N THR A 41 8.47 -3.31 -0.88
CA THR A 41 8.07 -4.72 -0.97
C THR A 41 6.98 -4.99 -2.00
N TYR A 42 6.35 -3.97 -2.59
CA TYR A 42 5.19 -4.15 -3.47
C TYR A 42 5.51 -5.00 -4.69
N ASP A 43 6.58 -4.66 -5.42
CA ASP A 43 7.05 -5.45 -6.57
C ASP A 43 7.39 -6.90 -6.19
N LYS A 44 7.97 -7.10 -5.00
CA LYS A 44 8.38 -8.43 -4.54
C LYS A 44 7.19 -9.31 -4.16
N LEU A 45 6.11 -8.68 -3.69
CA LEU A 45 4.90 -9.36 -3.24
C LEU A 45 3.81 -9.40 -4.33
N ASP A 46 4.04 -8.76 -5.47
CA ASP A 46 3.02 -8.49 -6.50
C ASP A 46 1.72 -7.94 -5.89
N PHE A 47 1.88 -7.01 -4.94
CA PHE A 47 0.79 -6.45 -4.17
C PHE A 47 0.94 -4.94 -4.04
N TYR A 48 -0.04 -4.22 -4.58
CA TYR A 48 -0.12 -2.77 -4.54
C TYR A 48 -1.37 -2.36 -3.75
N PRO A 49 -1.23 -1.54 -2.70
CA PRO A 49 -2.38 -1.12 -1.93
C PRO A 49 -3.25 -0.14 -2.73
N THR A 50 -4.53 -0.04 -2.38
CA THR A 50 -5.45 0.93 -3.00
C THR A 50 -5.00 2.37 -2.75
N TYR A 51 -4.49 2.63 -1.55
CA TYR A 51 -3.98 3.92 -1.14
C TYR A 51 -2.56 3.79 -0.59
N PHE A 52 -1.74 4.80 -0.85
CA PHE A 52 -0.40 4.92 -0.29
C PHE A 52 -0.22 6.29 0.36
N GLY A 53 0.45 6.33 1.51
CA GLY A 53 0.75 7.58 2.19
C GLY A 53 2.00 7.50 3.05
N CYS A 54 2.75 8.59 3.10
CA CYS A 54 3.85 8.75 4.04
C CYS A 54 3.64 10.03 4.85
N PHE A 55 3.65 9.89 6.18
CA PHE A 55 3.32 10.98 7.12
C PHE A 55 4.54 11.42 7.94
N ASP A 56 5.75 11.05 7.51
CA ASP A 56 7.01 11.47 8.08
C ASP A 56 7.77 12.29 7.03
N PHE A 57 8.03 13.56 7.33
CA PHE A 57 8.64 14.49 6.37
C PHE A 57 10.08 14.10 5.99
N VAL A 58 10.83 13.50 6.92
CA VAL A 58 12.20 13.04 6.67
C VAL A 58 12.18 11.87 5.71
N VAL A 59 11.27 10.92 5.94
CA VAL A 59 11.07 9.74 5.08
C VAL A 59 10.58 10.18 3.69
N CYS A 60 9.64 11.13 3.62
CA CYS A 60 9.18 11.72 2.35
C CYS A 60 10.32 12.31 1.54
N ASN A 61 11.18 13.12 2.17
CA ASN A 61 12.32 13.71 1.47
C ASN A 61 13.33 12.65 1.02
N HIS A 62 13.62 11.68 1.88
CA HIS A 62 14.59 10.62 1.58
C HIS A 62 14.13 9.67 0.47
N HIS A 63 12.82 9.49 0.31
CA HIS A 63 12.24 8.56 -0.67
C HIS A 63 11.49 9.24 -1.82
N LYS A 64 11.62 10.56 -1.97
CA LYS A 64 10.89 11.37 -2.96
C LYS A 64 10.90 10.76 -4.37
N ASP A 65 12.06 10.37 -4.87
CA ASP A 65 12.16 9.84 -6.24
C ASP A 65 11.47 8.47 -6.40
N ASN A 66 11.49 7.64 -5.34
CA ASN A 66 10.78 6.37 -5.36
C ASN A 66 9.27 6.56 -5.23
N PHE A 67 8.83 7.52 -4.40
CA PHE A 67 7.42 7.88 -4.32
C PHE A 67 6.92 8.46 -5.64
N ALA A 68 7.73 9.28 -6.32
CA ALA A 68 7.40 9.78 -7.65
C ALA A 68 7.20 8.63 -8.65
N LYS A 69 8.09 7.62 -8.65
CA LYS A 69 7.90 6.42 -9.48
C LYS A 69 6.62 5.67 -9.13
N LEU A 70 6.34 5.50 -7.84
CA LEU A 70 5.15 4.80 -7.36
C LEU A 70 3.86 5.51 -7.77
N VAL A 71 3.80 6.84 -7.70
CA VAL A 71 2.57 7.62 -7.90
C VAL A 71 2.36 8.03 -9.36
N LEU A 72 3.44 8.26 -10.12
CA LEU A 72 3.35 8.75 -11.50
C LEU A 72 3.33 7.61 -12.53
N ASN A 73 3.81 6.42 -12.17
CA ASN A 73 3.85 5.26 -13.07
C ASN A 73 2.86 4.15 -12.66
N SER A 74 1.98 4.41 -11.68
CA SER A 74 0.90 3.51 -11.25
C SER A 74 -0.37 3.65 -12.08
#